data_AF-A0A357APV0-F1
#
_entry.id   AF-A0A357APV0-F1
#
_cell.length_a   1.000
_cell.length_b   1.000
_cell.length_c   1.000
_cell.angle_alpha   90.00
_cell.angle_beta   90.00
_cell.angle_gamma   90.00
#
_symmetry.space_group_name_H-M   'P 1'
#
loop_
_entity.id
_entity.type
_entity.pdbx_description
1 polymer ?
#
loop_
_entity_poly.entity_id
_entity_poly.type
_entity_poly.pdbx_seq_one_letter_code
_entity_poly.pdbx_strand_id
1 'polypeptide(L)'
;MSIILEIRALLIKFYQKFQVVLKPAFKFVFAYMTLFAINSQIGYDERLTSKSILLVLSLLCAFTPQVILVFIALILSVLHVYSVAPLLAAVVLLVYIILYALIVRFATNYSYAVVAIPILFHFNLQYAVPLYLGMIANPLMMLPTTAGVVVYYIFELIKERADNTNIESMNDILPIFQSLVDSVLAQKQIVGISLVFAFVIIAVYTVRRIKMSYSYEIAIIAGAVVNIFGFLVMELKLAQSADLGKMMLGTAFSVIICFILLFFKRILDYSGVENVQFEDDDYYYYVKAVPKMKIAPREKKVKHINQKSTKDSDDEEEEEAEAKEVEEVREKLQSRKVVSVYGKKEEDADEHNE
;
A
#
# COMPACT_ATOMS: atom_id res chain seq x y z
N MET A 1 10.51 6.32 -19.48
CA MET A 1 10.70 4.97 -18.91
C MET A 1 11.53 4.99 -17.62
N SER A 2 12.53 5.87 -17.47
CA SER A 2 13.36 5.99 -16.25
C SER A 2 12.63 6.44 -14.98
N ILE A 3 11.67 7.38 -15.07
CA ILE A 3 11.02 7.99 -13.89
C ILE A 3 10.22 6.98 -13.05
N ILE A 4 9.46 6.08 -13.68
CA ILE A 4 8.67 5.06 -12.96
C ILE A 4 9.59 4.08 -12.24
N LEU A 5 10.70 3.69 -12.88
CA LEU A 5 11.72 2.82 -12.30
C LEU A 5 12.48 3.52 -11.16
N GLU A 6 12.80 4.79 -11.29
CA GLU A 6 13.43 5.61 -10.26
C GLU A 6 12.52 5.80 -9.03
N ILE A 7 11.25 6.20 -9.24
CA ILE A 7 10.24 6.32 -8.17
C ILE A 7 10.08 4.99 -7.45
N ARG A 8 10.02 3.88 -8.22
CA ARG A 8 9.93 2.53 -7.67
C ARG A 8 11.14 2.17 -6.81
N ALA A 9 12.36 2.46 -7.26
CA ALA A 9 13.58 2.23 -6.50
C ALA A 9 13.56 2.99 -5.16
N LEU A 10 13.11 4.24 -5.21
CA LEU A 10 13.05 5.11 -4.06
C LEU A 10 12.01 4.62 -3.06
N LEU A 11 10.83 4.22 -3.51
CA LEU A 11 9.79 3.57 -2.69
C LEU A 11 10.29 2.30 -2.02
N ILE A 12 11.03 1.45 -2.73
CA ILE A 12 11.58 0.21 -2.17
C ILE A 12 12.63 0.53 -1.09
N LYS A 13 13.58 1.42 -1.38
CA LYS A 13 14.60 1.84 -0.40
C LYS A 13 13.94 2.46 0.83
N PHE A 14 12.91 3.27 0.62
CA PHE A 14 12.12 3.86 1.70
C PHE A 14 11.41 2.78 2.53
N TYR A 15 10.69 1.86 1.88
CA TYR A 15 10.01 0.76 2.56
C TYR A 15 10.99 -0.12 3.35
N GLN A 16 12.12 -0.52 2.76
CA GLN A 16 13.15 -1.33 3.41
C GLN A 16 13.79 -0.59 4.61
N LYS A 17 14.07 0.71 4.46
CA LYS A 17 14.63 1.54 5.53
C LYS A 17 13.68 1.66 6.72
N PHE A 18 12.39 1.84 6.45
CA PHE A 18 11.37 2.07 7.48
C PHE A 18 10.49 0.85 7.76
N GLN A 19 10.86 -0.35 7.30
CA GLN A 19 10.02 -1.55 7.39
C GLN A 19 9.58 -1.89 8.82
N VAL A 20 10.45 -1.59 9.79
CA VAL A 20 10.20 -1.81 11.23
C VAL A 20 9.01 -0.98 11.73
N VAL A 21 8.80 0.21 11.17
CA VAL A 21 7.71 1.13 11.54
C VAL A 21 6.51 0.99 10.59
N LEU A 22 6.75 0.89 9.28
CA LEU A 22 5.71 0.79 8.26
C LEU A 22 4.90 -0.49 8.39
N LYS A 23 5.52 -1.63 8.72
CA LYS A 23 4.81 -2.91 8.81
C LYS A 23 3.76 -2.92 9.93
N PRO A 24 4.05 -2.51 11.17
CA PRO A 24 3.03 -2.28 12.20
C PRO A 24 2.02 -1.21 11.81
N ALA A 25 2.45 -0.10 11.20
CA ALA A 25 1.53 0.97 10.79
C ALA A 25 0.47 0.51 9.77
N PHE A 26 0.87 -0.25 8.74
CA PHE A 26 -0.09 -0.82 7.79
C PHE A 26 -1.02 -1.83 8.45
N LYS A 27 -0.51 -2.67 9.36
CA LYS A 27 -1.35 -3.59 10.15
C LYS A 27 -2.35 -2.84 11.02
N PHE A 28 -1.95 -1.75 11.65
CA PHE A 28 -2.82 -0.90 12.44
C PHE A 28 -3.98 -0.35 11.61
N VAL A 29 -3.67 0.25 10.45
CA VAL A 29 -4.69 0.81 9.55
C VAL A 29 -5.65 -0.29 9.09
N PHE A 30 -5.12 -1.44 8.68
CA PHE A 30 -5.94 -2.57 8.24
C PHE A 30 -6.82 -3.13 9.36
N ALA A 31 -6.29 -3.24 10.58
CA ALA A 31 -7.04 -3.64 11.76
C ALA A 31 -8.15 -2.64 12.10
N TYR A 32 -7.83 -1.36 12.11
CA TYR A 32 -8.82 -0.32 12.38
C TYR A 32 -9.96 -0.34 11.36
N MET A 33 -9.64 -0.41 10.06
CA MET A 33 -10.67 -0.52 9.00
C MET A 33 -11.53 -1.77 9.17
N THR A 34 -10.92 -2.89 9.57
CA THR A 34 -11.63 -4.16 9.80
C THR A 34 -12.63 -4.02 10.96
N LEU A 35 -12.18 -3.55 12.11
CA LEU A 35 -13.03 -3.41 13.30
C LEU A 35 -14.11 -2.34 13.08
N PHE A 36 -13.77 -1.24 12.40
CA PHE A 36 -14.71 -0.21 12.01
C PHE A 36 -15.83 -0.75 11.11
N ALA A 37 -15.50 -1.57 10.11
CA ALA A 37 -16.50 -2.16 9.24
C ALA A 37 -17.44 -3.11 9.99
N ILE A 38 -16.92 -3.90 10.93
CA ILE A 38 -17.75 -4.79 11.77
C ILE A 38 -18.73 -3.95 12.62
N ASN A 39 -18.24 -2.88 13.25
CA ASN A 39 -19.08 -1.99 14.05
C ASN A 39 -20.14 -1.26 13.21
N SER A 40 -19.79 -0.84 11.99
CA SER A 40 -20.73 -0.21 11.05
C SER A 40 -21.83 -1.18 10.61
N GLN A 41 -21.50 -2.48 10.51
CA GLN A 41 -22.48 -3.49 10.17
C GLN A 41 -23.34 -3.88 11.38
N ILE A 42 -22.77 -4.40 12.46
CA ILE A 42 -23.55 -5.01 13.55
C ILE A 42 -23.94 -3.97 14.60
N GLY A 43 -22.98 -3.23 15.14
CA GLY A 43 -23.20 -1.98 15.88
C GLY A 43 -24.05 -2.02 17.17
N TYR A 44 -24.52 -3.18 17.63
CA TYR A 44 -25.55 -3.26 18.68
C TYR A 44 -25.14 -2.80 20.08
N ASP A 45 -23.85 -2.88 20.42
CA ASP A 45 -23.36 -2.49 21.74
C ASP A 45 -22.57 -1.19 21.63
N GLU A 46 -23.11 -0.11 22.19
CA GLU A 46 -22.50 1.22 22.20
C GLU A 46 -21.13 1.26 22.88
N ARG A 47 -20.87 0.36 23.83
CA ARG A 47 -19.58 0.28 24.50
C ARG A 47 -18.52 -0.20 23.51
N LEU A 48 -18.83 -1.24 22.75
CA LEU A 48 -17.94 -1.85 21.75
C LEU A 48 -17.78 -0.97 20.50
N THR A 49 -18.76 -0.11 20.20
CA THR A 49 -18.63 0.86 19.10
C THR A 49 -17.79 2.09 19.44
N SER A 50 -17.37 2.25 20.70
CA SER A 50 -16.55 3.38 21.12
C SER A 50 -15.23 3.47 20.36
N LYS A 51 -14.90 4.67 19.86
CA LYS A 51 -13.67 4.95 19.10
C LYS A 51 -12.41 4.56 19.88
N SER A 52 -12.44 4.72 21.21
CA SER A 52 -11.33 4.37 22.09
C SER A 52 -11.03 2.87 22.09
N ILE A 53 -12.06 2.02 22.22
CA ILE A 53 -11.87 0.56 22.17
C ILE A 53 -11.34 0.14 20.79
N LEU A 54 -11.88 0.72 19.72
CA LEU A 54 -11.42 0.46 18.37
C LEU A 54 -9.96 0.80 18.16
N LEU A 55 -9.51 1.96 18.65
CA LEU A 55 -8.11 2.38 18.57
C LEU A 55 -7.18 1.49 19.38
N VAL A 56 -7.56 1.11 20.61
CA VAL A 56 -6.74 0.24 21.46
C VAL A 56 -6.61 -1.14 20.83
N LEU A 57 -7.71 -1.69 20.32
CA LEU A 57 -7.75 -3.02 19.75
C LEU A 57 -7.04 -3.10 18.39
N SER A 58 -7.14 -2.05 17.57
CA SER A 58 -6.35 -1.94 16.34
C SER A 58 -4.86 -1.75 16.61
N LEU A 59 -4.50 -1.03 17.68
CA LEU A 59 -3.11 -0.87 18.13
C LEU A 59 -2.51 -2.19 18.60
N LEU A 60 -3.26 -2.98 19.36
CA LEU A 60 -2.87 -4.33 19.73
C LEU A 60 -2.60 -5.18 18.47
N CYS A 61 -3.52 -5.15 17.49
CA CYS A 61 -3.38 -5.87 16.23
C CYS A 61 -2.15 -5.46 15.40
N ALA A 62 -1.64 -4.24 15.58
CA ALA A 62 -0.48 -3.73 14.84
C ALA A 62 0.78 -4.56 15.10
N PHE A 63 0.94 -5.05 16.34
CA PHE A 63 2.12 -5.78 16.80
C PHE A 63 1.95 -7.30 16.77
N THR A 64 0.73 -7.80 16.60
CA THR A 64 0.44 -9.24 16.60
C THR A 64 0.46 -9.88 15.19
N PRO A 65 0.58 -11.22 15.11
CA PRO A 65 0.24 -11.98 13.92
C PRO A 65 -1.16 -11.68 13.35
N GLN A 66 -1.33 -11.79 12.04
CA GLN A 66 -2.60 -11.51 11.35
C GLN A 66 -3.76 -12.43 11.78
N VAL A 67 -3.43 -13.63 12.28
CA VAL A 67 -4.41 -14.58 12.83
C VAL A 67 -5.11 -13.99 14.07
N ILE A 68 -4.41 -13.18 14.88
CA ILE A 68 -5.00 -12.55 16.07
C ILE A 68 -6.03 -11.50 15.68
N LEU A 69 -5.83 -10.76 14.58
CA LEU A 69 -6.84 -9.83 14.06
C LEU A 69 -8.12 -10.58 13.67
N VAL A 70 -8.01 -11.74 13.02
CA VAL A 70 -9.16 -12.58 12.66
C VAL A 70 -9.90 -13.06 13.92
N PHE A 71 -9.17 -13.49 14.93
CA PHE A 71 -9.74 -13.94 16.19
C PHE A 71 -10.44 -12.82 16.96
N ILE A 72 -9.82 -11.64 17.02
CA ILE A 72 -10.40 -10.43 17.63
C ILE A 72 -11.66 -10.00 16.89
N ALA A 73 -11.64 -9.99 15.56
CA ALA A 73 -12.80 -9.66 14.72
C ALA A 73 -13.97 -10.61 15.00
N LEU A 74 -13.69 -11.90 15.15
CA LEU A 74 -14.68 -12.94 15.50
C LEU A 74 -15.25 -12.71 16.90
N ILE A 75 -14.41 -12.48 17.90
CA ILE A 75 -14.89 -12.21 19.27
C ILE A 75 -15.76 -10.96 19.29
N LEU A 76 -15.32 -9.89 18.62
CA LEU A 76 -16.04 -8.63 18.59
C LEU A 76 -17.41 -8.79 17.90
N SER A 77 -17.49 -9.55 16.80
CA SER A 77 -18.79 -9.81 16.16
C SER A 77 -19.72 -10.62 17.06
N VAL A 78 -19.22 -11.67 17.73
CA VAL A 78 -20.02 -12.46 18.69
C VAL A 78 -20.51 -11.62 19.87
N LEU A 79 -19.65 -10.74 20.42
CA LEU A 79 -20.02 -9.87 21.55
C LEU A 79 -21.13 -8.89 21.17
N HIS A 80 -21.10 -8.32 19.97
CA HIS A 80 -22.20 -7.47 19.50
C HIS A 80 -23.53 -8.23 19.43
N VAL A 81 -23.53 -9.46 18.92
CA VAL A 81 -24.75 -10.29 18.86
C VAL A 81 -25.20 -10.68 20.26
N TYR A 82 -24.26 -10.95 21.16
CA TYR A 82 -24.55 -11.31 22.55
C TYR A 82 -25.30 -10.20 23.30
N SER A 83 -24.97 -8.94 23.01
CA SER A 83 -25.66 -7.79 23.62
C SER A 83 -27.15 -7.72 23.28
N VAL A 84 -27.57 -8.31 22.16
CA VAL A 84 -28.99 -8.34 21.75
C VAL A 84 -29.65 -9.64 22.19
N ALA A 85 -29.06 -10.77 21.81
CA ALA A 85 -29.63 -12.09 22.03
C ALA A 85 -28.52 -13.09 22.38
N PRO A 86 -28.32 -13.39 23.69
CA PRO A 86 -27.27 -14.31 24.15
C PRO A 86 -27.35 -15.70 23.48
N LEU A 87 -28.57 -16.20 23.25
CA LEU A 87 -28.76 -17.50 22.60
C LEU A 87 -28.36 -17.48 21.13
N LEU A 88 -28.68 -16.40 20.41
CA LEU A 88 -28.30 -16.23 19.01
C LEU A 88 -26.77 -16.12 18.87
N ALA A 89 -26.10 -15.47 19.83
CA ALA A 89 -24.64 -15.39 19.84
C ALA A 89 -23.97 -16.77 19.97
N ALA A 90 -24.56 -17.70 20.74
CA ALA A 90 -24.06 -19.08 20.84
C ALA A 90 -24.17 -19.83 19.51
N VAL A 91 -25.28 -19.63 18.77
CA VAL A 91 -25.49 -20.18 17.43
C VAL A 91 -24.45 -19.63 16.44
N VAL A 92 -24.19 -18.33 16.46
CA VAL A 92 -23.18 -17.68 15.61
C VAL A 92 -21.77 -18.18 15.93
N LEU A 93 -21.45 -18.33 17.22
CA LEU A 93 -20.19 -18.90 17.67
C LEU A 93 -19.99 -20.33 17.16
N LEU A 94 -21.03 -21.17 17.21
CA LEU A 94 -21.00 -22.53 16.69
C LEU A 94 -20.69 -22.54 15.18
N VAL A 95 -21.34 -21.67 14.41
CA VAL A 95 -21.07 -21.56 12.96
C VAL A 95 -19.62 -21.13 12.71
N TYR A 96 -19.08 -20.18 13.48
CA TYR A 96 -17.69 -19.79 13.35
C TYR A 96 -16.71 -20.90 13.69
N ILE A 97 -17.01 -21.74 14.69
CA ILE A 97 -16.18 -22.91 15.01
C ILE A 97 -16.17 -23.89 13.83
N ILE A 98 -17.32 -24.15 13.21
CA ILE A 98 -17.43 -25.02 12.03
C ILE A 98 -16.62 -24.45 10.86
N LEU A 99 -16.78 -23.15 10.56
CA LEU A 99 -16.04 -22.47 9.50
C LEU A 99 -14.54 -22.49 9.77
N TYR A 100 -14.12 -22.21 11.01
CA TYR A 100 -12.72 -22.26 11.41
C TYR A 100 -12.12 -23.66 11.24
N ALA A 101 -12.83 -24.71 11.67
CA ALA A 101 -12.39 -26.09 11.50
C ALA A 101 -12.23 -26.47 10.01
N LEU A 102 -13.14 -25.99 9.15
CA LEU A 102 -13.05 -26.17 7.71
C LEU A 102 -11.81 -25.47 7.14
N ILE A 103 -11.57 -24.21 7.50
CA ILE A 103 -10.47 -23.41 6.94
C ILE A 103 -9.10 -23.91 7.41
N VAL A 104 -8.94 -24.28 8.68
CA VAL A 104 -7.67 -24.75 9.24
C VAL A 104 -7.13 -25.96 8.49
N ARG A 105 -8.01 -26.86 8.03
CA ARG A 105 -7.65 -28.06 7.29
C ARG A 105 -7.16 -27.79 5.86
N PHE A 106 -7.72 -26.77 5.19
CA PHE A 106 -7.50 -26.57 3.76
C PHE A 106 -6.64 -25.33 3.41
N ALA A 107 -6.62 -24.28 4.24
CA ALA A 107 -6.06 -22.99 3.85
C ALA A 107 -5.62 -22.09 5.04
N THR A 108 -4.83 -22.62 5.98
CA THR A 108 -4.35 -21.87 7.16
C THR A 108 -3.64 -20.56 6.80
N ASN A 109 -2.86 -20.56 5.71
CA ASN A 109 -2.10 -19.40 5.23
C ASN A 109 -2.96 -18.30 4.58
N TYR A 110 -4.21 -18.59 4.23
CA TYR A 110 -5.12 -17.68 3.51
C TYR A 110 -6.41 -17.40 4.30
N SER A 111 -6.40 -17.69 5.61
CA SER A 111 -7.52 -17.49 6.53
C SER A 111 -8.00 -16.03 6.62
N TYR A 112 -7.15 -15.07 6.26
CA TYR A 112 -7.52 -13.65 6.20
C TYR A 112 -8.61 -13.34 5.16
N ALA A 113 -8.77 -14.17 4.12
CA ALA A 113 -9.80 -13.98 3.11
C ALA A 113 -11.22 -14.02 3.71
N VAL A 114 -11.41 -14.85 4.74
CA VAL A 114 -12.71 -15.09 5.38
C VAL A 114 -13.21 -13.84 6.10
N VAL A 115 -12.29 -13.06 6.67
CA VAL A 115 -12.60 -11.78 7.32
C VAL A 115 -12.63 -10.64 6.32
N ALA A 116 -11.73 -10.65 5.32
CA ALA A 116 -11.65 -9.60 4.31
C ALA A 116 -12.93 -9.50 3.47
N ILE A 117 -13.59 -10.62 3.15
CA ILE A 117 -14.79 -10.63 2.28
C ILE A 117 -15.95 -9.86 2.90
N PRO A 118 -16.44 -10.17 4.13
CA PRO A 118 -17.53 -9.41 4.75
C PRO A 118 -17.25 -7.90 4.85
N ILE A 119 -16.00 -7.53 5.10
CA ILE A 119 -15.57 -6.13 5.17
C ILE A 119 -15.65 -5.47 3.81
N LEU A 120 -15.09 -6.11 2.79
CA LEU A 120 -15.06 -5.57 1.44
C LEU A 120 -16.45 -5.52 0.81
N PHE A 121 -17.37 -6.42 1.19
CA PHE A 121 -18.78 -6.34 0.83
C PHE A 121 -19.43 -5.03 1.30
N HIS A 122 -19.10 -4.56 2.51
CA HIS A 122 -19.61 -3.27 3.01
C HIS A 122 -19.24 -2.09 2.09
N PHE A 123 -18.04 -2.14 1.49
CA PHE A 123 -17.53 -1.09 0.61
C PHE A 123 -17.79 -1.33 -0.89
N ASN A 124 -18.51 -2.40 -1.25
CA ASN A 124 -18.67 -2.85 -2.65
C ASN A 124 -17.33 -3.20 -3.36
N LEU A 125 -16.33 -3.66 -2.60
CA LEU A 125 -14.99 -4.02 -3.07
C LEU A 125 -14.71 -5.53 -2.92
N GLN A 126 -15.73 -6.34 -2.67
CA GLN A 126 -15.61 -7.79 -2.45
C GLN A 126 -14.92 -8.52 -3.61
N TYR A 127 -15.02 -7.99 -4.82
CA TYR A 127 -14.46 -8.57 -6.04
C TYR A 127 -12.92 -8.58 -6.04
N ALA A 128 -12.27 -7.75 -5.21
CA ALA A 128 -10.82 -7.73 -5.09
C ALA A 128 -10.26 -9.03 -4.51
N VAL A 129 -11.01 -9.72 -3.65
CA VAL A 129 -10.55 -10.94 -2.98
C VAL A 129 -10.34 -12.10 -3.95
N PRO A 130 -11.33 -12.53 -4.77
CA PRO A 130 -11.13 -13.63 -5.71
C PRO A 130 -10.09 -13.29 -6.79
N LEU A 131 -10.00 -12.04 -7.24
CA LEU A 131 -8.96 -11.58 -8.17
C LEU A 131 -7.56 -11.73 -7.56
N TYR A 132 -7.37 -11.25 -6.34
CA TYR A 132 -6.10 -11.33 -5.64
C TYR A 132 -5.71 -12.77 -5.31
N LEU A 133 -6.64 -13.56 -4.76
CA LEU A 133 -6.39 -14.96 -4.41
C LEU A 133 -6.09 -15.82 -5.63
N GLY A 134 -6.79 -15.61 -6.76
CA GLY A 134 -6.46 -16.29 -8.02
C GLY A 134 -5.05 -15.95 -8.52
N MET A 135 -4.54 -14.75 -8.22
CA MET A 135 -3.21 -14.30 -8.61
C MET A 135 -2.08 -14.91 -7.76
N ILE A 136 -2.31 -15.14 -6.46
CA ILE A 136 -1.26 -15.59 -5.53
C ILE A 136 -1.36 -17.06 -5.16
N ALA A 137 -2.56 -17.61 -5.06
CA ALA A 137 -2.82 -18.89 -4.41
C ALA A 137 -3.29 -19.97 -5.39
N ASN A 138 -3.67 -21.13 -4.83
CA ASN A 138 -4.18 -22.28 -5.58
C ASN A 138 -5.72 -22.21 -5.70
N PRO A 139 -6.33 -22.94 -6.67
CA PRO A 139 -7.79 -22.99 -6.81
C PRO A 139 -8.51 -23.49 -5.55
N LEU A 140 -7.84 -24.21 -4.65
CA LEU A 140 -8.39 -24.58 -3.33
C LEU A 140 -8.83 -23.37 -2.47
N MET A 141 -8.38 -22.15 -2.81
CA MET A 141 -8.83 -20.91 -2.14
C MET A 141 -10.29 -20.53 -2.41
N MET A 142 -10.99 -21.27 -3.26
CA MET A 142 -12.44 -21.15 -3.37
C MET A 142 -13.13 -21.42 -2.02
N LEU A 143 -12.63 -22.36 -1.21
CA LEU A 143 -13.22 -22.71 0.08
C LEU A 143 -13.23 -21.54 1.10
N PRO A 144 -12.09 -20.91 1.45
CA PRO A 144 -12.10 -19.76 2.37
C PRO A 144 -12.85 -18.56 1.78
N THR A 145 -12.90 -18.44 0.44
CA THR A 145 -13.67 -17.38 -0.22
C THR A 145 -15.17 -17.59 0.00
N THR A 146 -15.68 -18.79 -0.24
CA THR A 146 -17.07 -19.18 0.04
C THR A 146 -17.40 -19.01 1.53
N ALA A 147 -16.50 -19.44 2.42
CA ALA A 147 -16.69 -19.25 3.86
C ALA A 147 -16.86 -17.76 4.23
N GLY A 148 -16.07 -16.86 3.65
CA GLY A 148 -16.24 -15.42 3.85
C GLY A 148 -17.58 -14.88 3.35
N VAL A 149 -18.09 -15.38 2.21
CA VAL A 149 -19.43 -15.02 1.71
C VAL A 149 -20.51 -15.48 2.69
N VAL A 150 -20.40 -16.71 3.19
CA VAL A 150 -21.33 -17.25 4.20
C VAL A 150 -21.35 -16.39 5.47
N VAL A 151 -20.18 -15.97 5.96
CA VAL A 151 -20.09 -15.07 7.13
C VAL A 151 -20.81 -13.74 6.89
N TYR A 152 -20.67 -13.15 5.70
CA TYR A 152 -21.35 -11.91 5.36
C TYR A 152 -22.89 -12.04 5.44
N TYR A 153 -23.44 -13.09 4.83
CA TYR A 153 -24.89 -13.31 4.85
C TYR A 153 -25.41 -13.71 6.23
N ILE A 154 -24.60 -14.39 7.05
CA ILE A 154 -24.95 -14.61 8.46
C ILE A 154 -25.12 -13.26 9.18
N PHE A 155 -24.23 -12.28 8.95
CA PHE A 155 -24.41 -10.94 9.51
C PHE A 155 -25.69 -10.27 9.03
N GLU A 156 -26.03 -10.39 7.76
CA GLU A 156 -27.26 -9.83 7.20
C GLU A 156 -28.51 -10.47 7.82
N LEU A 157 -28.53 -11.80 7.94
CA LEU A 157 -29.62 -12.54 8.59
C LEU A 157 -29.76 -12.20 10.08
N ILE A 158 -28.64 -12.02 10.78
CA ILE A 158 -28.67 -11.58 12.18
C ILE A 158 -29.29 -10.19 12.27
N LYS A 159 -28.96 -9.26 11.37
CA LYS A 159 -29.59 -7.93 11.38
C LYS A 159 -31.09 -7.98 11.22
N GLU A 160 -31.56 -8.78 10.28
CA GLU A 160 -33.00 -8.93 10.01
C GLU A 160 -33.74 -9.58 11.19
N ARG A 161 -33.11 -10.53 11.88
CA ARG A 161 -33.73 -11.30 12.97
C ARG A 161 -33.55 -10.71 14.36
N ALA A 162 -32.46 -9.99 14.60
CA ALA A 162 -32.16 -9.36 15.89
C ALA A 162 -33.27 -8.39 16.32
N ASP A 163 -33.90 -7.71 15.36
CA ASP A 163 -35.01 -6.79 15.63
C ASP A 163 -36.34 -7.51 15.95
N ASN A 164 -36.45 -8.82 15.67
CA ASN A 164 -37.71 -9.56 15.64
C ASN A 164 -37.79 -10.78 16.60
N THR A 165 -36.71 -11.12 17.32
CA THR A 165 -36.66 -12.40 18.06
C THR A 165 -36.49 -12.23 19.56
N ASN A 166 -37.57 -12.43 20.33
CA ASN A 166 -37.50 -12.71 21.78
C ASN A 166 -37.14 -14.19 21.96
N ILE A 167 -35.87 -14.48 22.24
CA ILE A 167 -35.39 -15.84 22.43
C ILE A 167 -35.15 -16.06 23.93
N GLU A 168 -36.02 -16.83 24.59
CA GLU A 168 -36.02 -16.98 26.05
C GLU A 168 -35.56 -18.37 26.55
N SER A 169 -35.54 -19.43 25.72
CA SER A 169 -35.26 -20.80 26.21
C SER A 169 -34.10 -21.53 25.52
N MET A 170 -33.36 -22.32 26.29
CA MET A 170 -32.26 -23.18 25.80
C MET A 170 -32.74 -24.31 24.85
N ASN A 171 -34.02 -24.69 24.92
CA ASN A 171 -34.57 -25.72 24.05
C ASN A 171 -34.73 -25.23 22.59
N ASP A 172 -34.70 -23.91 22.38
CA ASP A 172 -34.87 -23.31 21.06
C ASP A 172 -33.57 -23.22 20.26
N ILE A 173 -32.41 -23.55 20.86
CA ILE A 173 -31.09 -23.45 20.19
C ILE A 173 -31.03 -24.30 18.93
N LEU A 174 -31.38 -25.59 19.03
CA LEU A 174 -31.23 -26.53 17.93
C LEU A 174 -32.17 -26.20 16.75
N PRO A 175 -33.47 -25.92 16.98
CA PRO A 175 -34.37 -25.45 15.92
C PRO A 175 -33.94 -24.12 15.29
N ILE A 176 -33.45 -23.17 16.10
CA ILE A 176 -32.97 -21.88 15.59
C ILE A 176 -31.70 -22.08 14.75
N PHE A 177 -30.75 -22.90 15.20
CA PHE A 177 -29.56 -23.22 14.43
C PHE A 177 -29.92 -23.89 13.10
N GLN A 178 -30.80 -24.88 13.11
CA GLN A 178 -31.29 -25.53 11.89
C GLN A 178 -31.97 -24.53 10.96
N SER A 179 -32.88 -23.69 11.49
CA SER A 179 -33.52 -22.62 10.71
C SER A 179 -32.50 -21.66 10.09
N LEU A 180 -31.46 -21.28 10.83
CA LEU A 180 -30.44 -20.34 10.36
C LEU A 180 -29.58 -21.00 9.27
N VAL A 181 -29.14 -22.24 9.47
CA VAL A 181 -28.41 -23.02 8.46
C VAL A 181 -29.26 -23.23 7.21
N ASP A 182 -30.53 -23.62 7.36
CA ASP A 182 -31.46 -23.81 6.25
C ASP A 182 -31.69 -22.50 5.49
N SER A 183 -31.80 -21.38 6.20
CA SER A 183 -31.96 -20.06 5.58
C SER A 183 -30.71 -19.68 4.77
N VAL A 184 -29.51 -19.91 5.32
CA VAL A 184 -28.24 -19.68 4.62
C VAL A 184 -28.12 -20.59 3.40
N LEU A 185 -28.40 -21.89 3.53
CA LEU A 185 -28.26 -22.86 2.44
C LEU A 185 -29.32 -22.68 1.34
N ALA A 186 -30.55 -22.31 1.71
CA ALA A 186 -31.63 -22.01 0.77
C ALA A 186 -31.40 -20.68 0.03
N GLN A 187 -30.53 -19.81 0.54
CA GLN A 187 -30.21 -18.53 -0.08
C GLN A 187 -29.39 -18.73 -1.35
N LYS A 188 -30.11 -18.81 -2.48
CA LYS A 188 -29.55 -18.97 -3.83
C LYS A 188 -28.47 -17.92 -4.18
N GLN A 189 -28.51 -16.75 -3.54
CA GLN A 189 -27.48 -15.72 -3.71
C GLN A 189 -26.10 -16.18 -3.22
N ILE A 190 -26.02 -16.85 -2.06
CA ILE A 190 -24.74 -17.33 -1.50
C ILE A 190 -24.08 -18.31 -2.46
N VAL A 191 -24.86 -19.26 -2.98
CA VAL A 191 -24.39 -20.24 -3.96
C VAL A 191 -23.95 -19.53 -5.25
N GLY A 192 -24.75 -18.61 -5.77
CA GLY A 192 -24.43 -17.83 -6.98
C GLY A 192 -23.12 -17.06 -6.86
N ILE A 193 -22.95 -16.26 -5.80
CA ILE A 193 -21.75 -15.45 -5.54
C ILE A 193 -20.52 -16.34 -5.41
N SER A 194 -20.64 -17.40 -4.62
CA SER A 194 -19.53 -18.34 -4.38
C SER A 194 -19.08 -19.01 -5.67
N LEU A 195 -20.03 -19.33 -6.56
CA LEU A 195 -19.77 -19.96 -7.84
C LEU A 195 -19.13 -18.98 -8.84
N VAL A 196 -19.56 -17.71 -8.87
CA VAL A 196 -18.90 -16.66 -9.67
C VAL A 196 -17.47 -16.43 -9.17
N PHE A 197 -17.27 -16.27 -7.87
CA PHE A 197 -15.95 -16.11 -7.27
C PHE A 197 -15.03 -17.30 -7.54
N ALA A 198 -15.57 -18.52 -7.52
CA ALA A 198 -14.85 -19.73 -7.92
C ALA A 198 -14.36 -19.65 -9.37
N PHE A 199 -15.24 -19.27 -10.32
CA PHE A 199 -14.84 -19.10 -11.71
C PHE A 199 -13.78 -18.01 -11.90
N VAL A 200 -13.90 -16.88 -11.20
CA VAL A 200 -12.89 -15.81 -11.23
C VAL A 200 -11.54 -16.34 -10.76
N ILE A 201 -11.49 -17.05 -9.63
CA ILE A 201 -10.24 -17.63 -9.10
C ILE A 201 -9.62 -18.59 -10.12
N ILE A 202 -10.42 -19.48 -10.72
CA ILE A 202 -9.95 -20.45 -11.72
C ILE A 202 -9.44 -19.75 -12.98
N ALA A 203 -10.16 -18.75 -13.47
CA ALA A 203 -9.78 -18.00 -14.67
C ALA A 203 -8.45 -17.27 -14.46
N VAL A 204 -8.33 -16.49 -13.38
CA VAL A 204 -7.09 -15.77 -13.03
C VAL A 204 -5.94 -16.76 -12.83
N TYR A 205 -6.18 -17.86 -12.11
CA TYR A 205 -5.17 -18.89 -11.86
C TYR A 205 -4.66 -19.53 -13.15
N THR A 206 -5.55 -19.78 -14.11
CA THR A 206 -5.19 -20.42 -15.37
C THR A 206 -4.39 -19.45 -16.25
N VAL A 207 -4.86 -18.21 -16.39
CA VAL A 207 -4.22 -17.19 -17.23
C VAL A 207 -2.84 -16.81 -16.70
N ARG A 208 -2.66 -16.68 -15.38
CA ARG A 208 -1.34 -16.34 -14.80
C ARG A 208 -0.27 -17.41 -15.07
N ARG A 209 -0.66 -18.66 -15.34
CA ARG A 209 0.27 -19.77 -15.61
C ARG A 209 0.71 -19.84 -17.07
N ILE A 210 0.13 -19.02 -17.94
CA ILE A 210 0.55 -18.91 -19.34
C ILE A 210 1.95 -18.27 -19.37
N LYS A 211 2.87 -18.86 -20.15
CA LYS A 211 4.23 -18.35 -20.35
C LYS A 211 4.21 -17.17 -21.33
N MET A 212 3.64 -16.04 -20.90
CA MET A 212 3.65 -14.78 -21.63
C MET A 212 4.18 -13.65 -20.74
N SER A 213 4.81 -12.66 -21.38
CA SER A 213 5.06 -11.37 -20.76
C SER A 213 3.73 -10.75 -20.30
N TYR A 214 3.70 -10.15 -19.13
CA TYR A 214 2.50 -9.54 -18.52
C TYR A 214 1.36 -10.52 -18.21
N SER A 215 1.64 -11.83 -18.02
CA SER A 215 0.61 -12.83 -17.72
C SER A 215 -0.20 -12.52 -16.46
N TYR A 216 0.39 -11.86 -15.46
CA TYR A 216 -0.30 -11.47 -14.24
C TYR A 216 -1.28 -10.31 -14.47
N GLU A 217 -0.88 -9.29 -15.24
CA GLU A 217 -1.74 -8.16 -15.62
C GLU A 217 -2.92 -8.64 -16.46
N ILE A 218 -2.66 -9.49 -17.46
CA ILE A 218 -3.71 -10.07 -18.31
C ILE A 218 -4.64 -10.95 -17.47
N ALA A 219 -4.12 -11.69 -16.48
CA ALA A 219 -4.94 -12.50 -15.59
C ALA A 219 -5.91 -11.66 -14.75
N ILE A 220 -5.48 -10.50 -14.23
CA ILE A 220 -6.36 -9.59 -13.48
C ILE A 220 -7.50 -9.09 -14.38
N ILE A 221 -7.18 -8.63 -15.59
CA ILE A 221 -8.19 -8.13 -16.54
C ILE A 221 -9.15 -9.26 -16.95
N ALA A 222 -8.63 -10.44 -17.28
CA ALA A 222 -9.45 -11.60 -17.62
C ALA A 222 -10.39 -12.01 -16.47
N GLY A 223 -9.87 -12.02 -15.23
CA GLY A 223 -10.68 -12.28 -14.04
C GLY A 223 -11.79 -11.23 -13.85
N ALA A 224 -11.50 -9.96 -14.10
CA ALA A 224 -12.48 -8.89 -13.99
C ALA A 224 -13.60 -9.02 -15.03
N VAL A 225 -13.25 -9.43 -16.25
CA VAL A 225 -14.22 -9.73 -17.31
C VAL A 225 -15.11 -10.90 -16.89
N VAL A 226 -14.52 -12.01 -16.43
CA VAL A 226 -15.28 -13.17 -15.91
C VAL A 226 -16.16 -12.77 -14.72
N ASN A 227 -15.68 -11.88 -13.86
CA ASN A 227 -16.45 -11.36 -12.72
C ASN A 227 -17.71 -10.63 -13.19
N ILE A 228 -17.56 -9.65 -14.10
CA ILE A 228 -18.68 -8.87 -14.63
C ILE A 228 -19.71 -9.77 -15.31
N PHE A 229 -19.27 -10.67 -16.20
CA PHE A 229 -20.19 -11.57 -16.89
C PHE A 229 -20.83 -12.58 -15.94
N GLY A 230 -20.07 -13.10 -14.97
CA GLY A 230 -20.57 -14.05 -13.98
C GLY A 230 -21.66 -13.47 -13.11
N PHE A 231 -21.46 -12.25 -12.58
CA PHE A 231 -22.48 -11.56 -11.79
C PHE A 231 -23.70 -11.18 -12.63
N LEU A 232 -23.50 -10.72 -13.87
CA LEU A 232 -24.61 -10.42 -14.77
C LEU A 232 -25.49 -11.66 -15.05
N VAL A 233 -24.88 -12.81 -15.35
CA VAL A 233 -25.62 -14.08 -15.53
C VAL A 233 -26.31 -14.51 -14.25
N MET A 234 -25.63 -14.40 -13.10
CA MET A 234 -26.19 -14.72 -11.79
C MET A 234 -27.44 -13.88 -11.50
N GLU A 235 -27.37 -12.56 -11.64
CA GLU A 235 -28.45 -11.62 -11.36
C GLU A 235 -29.67 -11.87 -12.25
N LEU A 236 -29.43 -12.13 -13.55
CA LEU A 236 -30.48 -12.52 -14.49
C LEU A 236 -31.19 -13.81 -14.07
N LYS A 237 -30.45 -14.81 -13.59
CA LYS A 237 -31.03 -16.10 -13.14
C LYS A 237 -31.79 -15.97 -11.82
N LEU A 238 -31.36 -15.06 -10.95
CA LEU A 238 -32.01 -14.78 -9.66
C LEU A 238 -33.16 -13.77 -9.78
N ALA A 239 -33.39 -13.21 -10.97
CA ALA A 239 -34.40 -12.17 -11.24
C ALA A 239 -34.30 -10.98 -10.27
N GLN A 240 -33.08 -10.64 -9.85
CA GLN A 240 -32.83 -9.51 -8.96
C GLN A 240 -32.37 -8.30 -9.77
N SER A 241 -32.95 -7.15 -9.47
CA SER A 241 -32.49 -5.87 -9.99
C SER A 241 -31.22 -5.47 -9.25
N ALA A 242 -30.06 -5.75 -9.84
CA ALA A 242 -28.82 -5.22 -9.33
C ALA A 242 -28.54 -3.82 -9.89
N ASP A 243 -27.86 -3.03 -9.07
CA ASP A 243 -27.27 -1.78 -9.52
C ASP A 243 -25.99 -2.11 -10.31
N LEU A 244 -26.17 -2.32 -11.62
CA LEU A 244 -25.08 -2.58 -12.57
C LEU A 244 -23.97 -1.52 -12.45
N GLY A 245 -24.32 -0.27 -12.16
CA GLY A 245 -23.36 0.81 -11.95
C GLY A 245 -22.45 0.56 -10.75
N LYS A 246 -23.02 0.18 -9.61
CA LYS A 246 -22.26 -0.19 -8.41
C LYS A 246 -21.37 -1.40 -8.63
N MET A 247 -21.87 -2.45 -9.30
CA MET A 247 -21.07 -3.64 -9.61
C MET A 247 -19.85 -3.30 -10.48
N MET A 248 -20.07 -2.50 -11.54
CA MET A 248 -18.99 -2.09 -12.46
C MET A 248 -17.95 -1.24 -11.76
N LEU A 249 -18.38 -0.24 -10.98
CA LEU A 249 -17.47 0.60 -10.19
C LEU A 249 -16.70 -0.22 -9.16
N GLY A 250 -17.39 -1.09 -8.41
CA GLY A 250 -16.78 -1.99 -7.43
C GLY A 250 -15.73 -2.91 -8.04
N THR A 251 -16.01 -3.44 -9.23
CA THR A 251 -15.04 -4.25 -9.98
C THR A 251 -13.86 -3.42 -10.47
N ALA A 252 -14.08 -2.21 -10.99
CA ALA A 252 -13.02 -1.32 -11.45
C ALA A 252 -12.05 -0.94 -10.32
N PHE A 253 -12.57 -0.56 -9.14
CA PHE A 253 -11.74 -0.29 -7.96
C PHE A 253 -11.00 -1.54 -7.49
N SER A 254 -11.64 -2.71 -7.52
CA SER A 254 -11.02 -4.00 -7.19
C SER A 254 -9.84 -4.34 -8.10
N VAL A 255 -9.96 -4.04 -9.39
CA VAL A 255 -8.88 -4.19 -10.38
C VAL A 255 -7.72 -3.25 -10.06
N ILE A 256 -8.00 -1.98 -9.77
CA ILE A 256 -6.97 -0.99 -9.39
C ILE A 256 -6.20 -1.47 -8.15
N ILE A 257 -6.90 -1.95 -7.12
CA ILE A 257 -6.28 -2.52 -5.91
C ILE A 257 -5.36 -3.68 -6.27
N CYS A 258 -5.82 -4.61 -7.11
CA CYS A 258 -5.00 -5.75 -7.54
C CYS A 258 -3.75 -5.32 -8.33
N PHE A 259 -3.85 -4.30 -9.18
CA PHE A 259 -2.69 -3.73 -9.89
C PHE A 259 -1.69 -3.08 -8.94
N ILE A 260 -2.16 -2.35 -7.93
CA ILE A 260 -1.29 -1.78 -6.88
C ILE A 260 -0.57 -2.92 -6.14
N LEU A 261 -1.29 -3.97 -5.74
CA LEU A 261 -0.69 -5.13 -5.08
C LEU A 261 0.30 -5.86 -5.99
N LEU A 262 0.01 -5.99 -7.28
CA LEU A 262 0.91 -6.58 -8.28
C LEU A 262 2.19 -5.74 -8.47
N PHE A 263 2.07 -4.41 -8.45
CA PHE A 263 3.22 -3.50 -8.52
C PHE A 263 4.23 -3.75 -7.40
N PHE A 264 3.74 -3.96 -6.17
CA PHE A 264 4.56 -4.34 -5.02
C PHE A 264 5.07 -5.79 -5.11
N LYS A 265 4.26 -6.75 -5.58
CA LYS A 265 4.71 -8.15 -5.73
C LYS A 265 5.87 -8.30 -6.71
N ARG A 266 5.83 -7.58 -7.83
CA ARG A 266 6.86 -7.61 -8.89
C ARG A 266 8.20 -6.99 -8.45
N ILE A 267 8.37 -6.60 -7.20
CA ILE A 267 9.65 -6.10 -6.65
C ILE A 267 10.71 -7.22 -6.64
N LEU A 268 10.29 -8.49 -6.63
CA LEU A 268 11.17 -9.66 -6.79
C LEU A 268 11.19 -10.12 -8.26
N ASP A 269 11.71 -9.28 -9.15
CA ASP A 269 11.85 -9.66 -10.55
C ASP A 269 13.01 -10.66 -10.73
N TYR A 270 12.66 -11.93 -10.94
CA TYR A 270 13.59 -13.01 -11.24
C TYR A 270 13.81 -13.19 -12.75
N SER A 271 13.35 -12.26 -13.60
CA SER A 271 13.44 -12.39 -15.06
C SER A 271 14.88 -12.46 -15.59
N GLY A 272 15.86 -11.92 -14.87
CA GLY A 272 17.28 -12.03 -15.25
C GLY A 272 18.01 -13.16 -14.53
N VAL A 273 17.29 -14.14 -14.01
CA VAL A 273 17.91 -15.30 -13.38
C VAL A 273 18.57 -16.17 -14.44
N GLU A 274 19.88 -16.25 -14.37
CA GLU A 274 20.69 -17.17 -15.18
C GLU A 274 21.09 -18.37 -14.32
N ASN A 275 20.90 -19.57 -14.86
CA ASN A 275 21.42 -20.78 -14.24
C ASN A 275 22.79 -21.05 -14.87
N VAL A 276 23.85 -20.93 -14.08
CA VAL A 276 25.23 -21.09 -14.53
C VAL A 276 25.77 -22.38 -13.93
N GLN A 277 26.49 -23.14 -14.74
CA GLN A 277 27.20 -24.34 -14.33
C GLN A 277 28.68 -24.01 -14.21
N PHE A 278 29.28 -24.36 -13.07
CA PHE A 278 30.71 -24.34 -12.89
C PHE A 278 31.19 -25.78 -12.73
N GLU A 279 32.34 -26.09 -13.29
CA GLU A 279 33.02 -27.37 -13.16
C GLU A 279 34.40 -27.12 -12.55
N ASP A 280 34.77 -27.95 -11.59
CA ASP A 280 36.09 -28.05 -11.00
C ASP A 280 36.55 -29.52 -11.07
N ASP A 281 37.81 -29.82 -10.75
CA ASP A 281 38.44 -31.14 -10.96
C ASP A 281 37.65 -32.30 -10.33
N ASP A 282 36.94 -32.04 -9.23
CA ASP A 282 36.17 -33.05 -8.48
C ASP A 282 34.65 -32.86 -8.53
N TYR A 283 34.13 -31.69 -8.96
CA TYR A 283 32.71 -31.35 -8.75
C TYR A 283 32.08 -30.46 -9.82
N TYR A 284 30.77 -30.68 -10.04
CA TYR A 284 29.87 -29.76 -10.75
C TYR A 284 29.04 -28.93 -9.77
N TYR A 285 29.06 -27.62 -9.93
CA TYR A 285 28.22 -26.68 -9.19
C TYR A 285 27.12 -26.11 -10.10
N TYR A 286 25.87 -26.25 -9.66
CA TYR A 286 24.72 -25.61 -10.30
C TYR A 286 24.31 -24.39 -9.48
N VAL A 287 24.52 -23.20 -10.03
CA VAL A 287 24.31 -21.94 -9.30
C VAL A 287 23.26 -21.09 -10.01
N LYS A 288 22.34 -20.55 -9.22
CA LYS A 288 21.29 -19.66 -9.70
C LYS A 288 21.70 -18.21 -9.44
N ALA A 289 22.12 -17.49 -10.47
CA ALA A 289 22.49 -16.08 -10.36
C ALA A 289 21.24 -15.21 -10.36
N VAL A 290 20.99 -14.47 -9.27
CA VAL A 290 19.86 -13.53 -9.16
C VAL A 290 20.40 -12.09 -9.27
N PRO A 291 20.05 -11.32 -10.31
CA PRO A 291 20.60 -9.98 -10.51
C PRO A 291 20.08 -9.01 -9.45
N LYS A 292 21.00 -8.26 -8.83
CA LYS A 292 20.65 -7.18 -7.91
C LYS A 292 20.36 -5.92 -8.72
N MET A 293 19.14 -5.37 -8.61
CA MET A 293 18.78 -4.10 -9.27
C MET A 293 19.66 -2.95 -8.77
N LYS A 294 20.71 -2.59 -9.52
CA LYS A 294 21.49 -1.37 -9.32
C LYS A 294 20.89 -0.27 -10.20
N ILE A 295 20.02 0.56 -9.61
CA ILE A 295 19.58 1.79 -10.27
C ILE A 295 20.66 2.83 -9.98
N ALA A 296 21.46 3.15 -10.99
CA ALA A 296 22.40 4.26 -10.93
C ALA A 296 21.60 5.53 -10.65
N PRO A 297 21.91 6.29 -9.58
CA PRO A 297 21.25 7.56 -9.37
C PRO A 297 21.51 8.45 -10.59
N ARG A 298 20.45 9.06 -11.11
CA ARG A 298 20.50 9.99 -12.23
C ARG A 298 21.63 10.99 -11.95
N GLU A 299 22.67 11.00 -12.79
CA GLU A 299 23.78 11.93 -12.65
C GLU A 299 23.20 13.34 -12.53
N LYS A 300 23.33 13.96 -11.36
CA LYS A 300 23.04 15.38 -11.22
C LYS A 300 24.06 16.07 -12.12
N LYS A 301 23.66 16.41 -13.35
CA LYS A 301 24.38 17.41 -14.14
C LYS A 301 24.30 18.71 -13.37
N VAL A 302 25.29 18.96 -12.53
CA VAL A 302 25.56 20.26 -11.96
C VAL A 302 25.81 21.17 -13.16
N LYS A 303 24.79 21.95 -13.54
CA LYS A 303 25.03 23.06 -14.44
C LYS A 303 25.83 24.07 -13.63
N HIS A 304 27.14 24.13 -13.89
CA HIS A 304 27.92 25.29 -13.50
C HIS A 304 27.30 26.48 -14.21
N ILE A 305 26.50 27.26 -13.48
CA ILE A 305 26.19 28.62 -13.89
C ILE A 305 27.49 29.36 -13.65
N ASN A 306 28.30 29.56 -14.70
CA ASN A 306 29.30 30.62 -14.65
C ASN A 306 28.51 31.90 -14.41
N GLN A 307 28.50 32.38 -13.17
CA GLN A 307 28.41 33.81 -12.94
C GLN A 307 29.61 34.36 -13.69
N LYS A 308 29.36 34.88 -14.89
CA LYS A 308 30.26 35.86 -15.48
C LYS A 308 30.22 37.00 -14.47
N SER A 309 31.24 37.07 -13.60
CA SER A 309 31.55 38.28 -12.86
C SER A 309 31.81 39.34 -13.92
N THR A 310 30.80 40.12 -14.24
CA THR A 310 30.99 41.41 -14.90
C THR A 310 31.49 42.38 -13.82
N LYS A 311 32.70 42.10 -13.33
CA LYS A 311 33.46 42.85 -12.34
C LYS A 311 34.86 42.25 -12.37
N ASP A 312 35.61 42.55 -13.43
CA ASP A 312 37.07 42.36 -13.57
C ASP A 312 37.57 43.13 -14.81
N SER A 313 36.85 44.17 -15.27
CA SER A 313 37.30 45.05 -16.37
C SER A 313 37.29 46.53 -16.01
N ASP A 314 36.57 46.91 -14.96
CA ASP A 314 36.50 48.31 -14.52
C ASP A 314 37.55 48.59 -13.42
N ASP A 315 37.92 47.58 -12.63
CA ASP A 315 38.91 47.72 -11.54
C ASP A 315 40.37 47.78 -12.08
N GLU A 316 40.68 47.14 -13.22
CA GLU A 316 42.01 47.23 -13.85
C GLU A 316 42.23 48.56 -14.58
N GLU A 317 41.18 49.15 -15.17
CA GLU A 317 41.27 50.48 -15.80
C GLU A 317 41.32 51.62 -14.76
N GLU A 318 40.65 51.48 -13.61
CA GLU A 318 40.75 52.43 -12.50
C GLU A 318 42.12 52.38 -11.78
N GLU A 319 42.70 51.20 -11.54
CA GLU A 319 44.05 51.07 -10.96
C GLU A 319 45.14 51.61 -11.90
N GLU A 320 45.03 51.41 -13.21
CA GLU A 320 46.02 51.92 -14.18
C GLU A 320 45.89 53.44 -14.40
N ALA A 321 44.69 54.01 -14.21
CA ALA A 321 44.46 55.45 -14.22
C ALA A 321 44.97 56.14 -12.95
N GLU A 322 44.73 55.58 -11.76
CA GLU A 322 45.26 56.11 -10.50
C GLU A 322 46.80 56.02 -10.46
N ALA A 323 47.40 54.95 -10.99
CA ALA A 323 48.85 54.82 -11.06
C ALA A 323 49.51 55.91 -11.93
N LYS A 324 48.88 56.25 -13.07
CA LYS A 324 49.37 57.32 -13.97
C LYS A 324 49.22 58.71 -13.34
N GLU A 325 48.12 58.99 -12.63
CA GLU A 325 47.97 60.25 -11.89
C GLU A 325 49.00 60.40 -10.76
N VAL A 326 49.28 59.33 -10.02
CA VAL A 326 50.27 59.36 -8.93
C VAL A 326 51.69 59.57 -9.48
N GLU A 327 52.03 58.99 -10.64
CA GLU A 327 53.31 59.20 -11.30
C GLU A 327 53.47 60.64 -11.83
N GLU A 328 52.41 61.21 -12.43
CA GLU A 328 52.41 62.60 -12.91
C GLU A 328 52.53 63.61 -11.75
N VAL A 329 51.87 63.35 -10.62
CA VAL A 329 51.99 64.17 -9.40
C VAL A 329 53.40 64.05 -8.80
N ARG A 330 54.02 62.86 -8.84
CA ARG A 330 55.38 62.63 -8.36
C ARG A 330 56.42 63.36 -9.22
N GLU A 331 56.27 63.38 -10.55
CA GLU A 331 57.13 64.16 -11.46
C GLU A 331 56.95 65.68 -11.28
N LYS A 332 55.72 66.16 -11.05
CA LYS A 332 55.44 67.56 -10.70
C LYS A 332 56.03 67.97 -9.33
N LEU A 333 56.08 67.06 -8.36
CA LEU A 333 56.70 67.28 -7.04
C LEU A 333 58.24 67.23 -7.10
N GLN A 334 58.82 66.37 -7.95
CA GLN A 334 60.27 66.33 -8.16
C GLN A 334 60.78 67.53 -8.95
N SER A 335 60.05 68.00 -9.96
CA SER A 335 60.37 69.24 -10.68
C SER A 335 60.21 70.51 -9.81
N ARG A 336 59.25 70.55 -8.87
CA ARG A 336 59.16 71.64 -7.85
C ARG A 336 60.25 71.57 -6.78
N LYS A 337 60.77 70.38 -6.42
CA LYS A 337 61.90 70.26 -5.47
C LYS A 337 63.25 70.63 -6.09
N VAL A 338 63.44 70.44 -7.39
CA VAL A 338 64.69 70.84 -8.08
C VAL A 338 64.78 72.36 -8.27
N VAL A 339 63.66 73.08 -8.41
CA VAL A 339 63.63 74.55 -8.47
C VAL A 339 63.88 75.22 -7.10
N SER A 340 63.60 74.52 -6.00
CA SER A 340 63.81 75.04 -4.63
C SER A 340 65.24 74.88 -4.08
N VAL A 341 66.11 74.08 -4.73
CA VAL A 341 67.48 73.80 -4.25
C VAL A 341 68.54 74.67 -4.92
N TYR A 342 68.22 75.36 -6.03
CA TYR A 342 69.11 76.32 -6.69
C TYR A 342 68.78 77.81 -6.41
N GLY A 343 67.83 78.09 -5.51
CA GLY A 343 67.38 79.45 -5.17
C GLY A 343 67.77 79.94 -3.77
N LYS A 344 68.83 79.40 -3.14
CA LYS A 344 69.29 79.87 -1.82
C LYS A 344 70.81 79.71 -1.67
N LYS A 345 71.56 80.55 -2.39
CA LYS A 345 72.97 80.85 -2.12
C LYS A 345 73.38 82.15 -2.81
N GLU A 346 72.77 83.25 -2.37
CA GLU A 346 73.28 84.61 -2.56
C GLU A 346 72.49 85.50 -1.61
N GLU A 347 73.16 85.90 -0.53
CA GLU A 347 72.86 86.94 0.47
C GLU A 347 73.30 86.41 1.83
N ASP A 348 74.56 86.71 2.18
CA ASP A 348 75.07 86.99 3.53
C ASP A 348 76.60 87.09 3.41
N ALA A 349 77.04 88.15 2.73
CA ALA A 349 78.35 88.75 2.86
C ALA A 349 78.12 90.19 3.34
N ASP A 350 78.93 90.60 4.31
CA ASP A 350 78.92 91.88 5.04
C ASP A 350 77.74 92.03 6.02
N GLU A 351 77.95 92.32 7.31
CA GLU A 351 78.84 93.35 7.80
C GLU A 351 79.23 93.15 9.29
N HIS A 352 80.40 93.69 9.61
CA HIS A 352 81.12 93.70 10.87
C HIS A 352 80.68 94.90 11.74
N ASN A 353 80.87 94.83 13.07
CA ASN A 353 80.77 95.91 14.08
C ASN A 353 79.35 96.48 14.33
N GLU A 354 78.85 96.64 15.55
CA GLU A 354 79.44 97.23 16.78
C GLU A 354 78.96 96.52 18.06
#